data_AF-X1L7H0-F1
#
_entry.id   AF-X1L7H0-F1
#
_cell.length_a   1.000
_cell.length_b   1.000
_cell.length_c   1.000
_cell.angle_alpha   90.00
_cell.angle_beta   90.00
_cell.angle_gamma   90.00
#
_symmetry.space_group_name_H-M   'P 1'
#
loop_
_entity.id
_entity.type
_entity.pdbx_description
1 polymer ?
#
loop_
_entity_poly.entity_id
_entity_poly.type
_entity_poly.pdbx_seq_one_letter_code
_entity_poly.pdbx_strand_id
1 'polypeptide(L)'
;RLDPLSIINLWRRDPETYEQYFDDLRDQGWSDERLEALRELAKILPPLPDMVRFADFSAFDPEVIAEWRQFYDAPDWIREPMALIGITNEEPRDWANKYWFSHWIQPGRYELGEIYRRGLLGEPLVGQEEIGKPKEEGDAEFMVKLAFRTMGYSSFWQENLLQLVREVPTRVDVRRWWDMRTIDETELRSIYQRRGYFGKDLENYVTWTKVYVAFPD
;
A
#
# COMPACT_ATOMS: atom_id res chain seq x y z
N ARG A 1 39.32 30.24 10.59
CA ARG A 1 38.03 29.81 11.16
C ARG A 1 37.29 29.03 10.09
N LEU A 2 36.61 27.95 10.46
CA LEU A 2 35.74 27.23 9.53
C LEU A 2 34.52 28.09 9.19
N ASP A 3 33.96 27.90 8.00
CA ASP A 3 32.70 28.54 7.63
C ASP A 3 31.51 27.84 8.36
N PRO A 4 30.35 28.52 8.48
CA PRO A 4 29.19 27.98 9.19
C PRO A 4 28.72 26.61 8.69
N LEU A 5 28.79 26.35 7.37
CA LEU A 5 28.33 25.10 6.78
C LEU A 5 29.30 23.96 7.10
N SER A 6 30.60 24.22 7.11
CA SER A 6 31.59 23.23 7.56
C SER A 6 31.42 22.87 9.03
N ILE A 7 31.17 23.86 9.90
CA ILE A 7 30.95 23.65 11.33
C ILE A 7 29.70 22.80 11.57
N ILE A 8 28.57 23.14 10.94
CA ILE A 8 27.33 22.38 11.15
C ILE A 8 27.41 20.95 10.58
N ASN A 9 28.13 20.75 9.47
CA ASN A 9 28.36 19.42 8.91
C ASN A 9 29.25 18.54 9.81
N LEU A 10 30.25 19.11 10.48
CA LEU A 10 31.05 18.40 11.49
C LEU A 10 30.20 18.09 12.71
N TRP A 11 29.49 19.09 13.25
CA TRP A 11 28.63 18.95 14.41
C TRP A 11 27.60 17.84 14.27
N ARG A 12 26.93 17.69 13.11
CA ARG A 12 25.98 16.57 12.92
C ARG A 12 26.63 15.18 12.98
N ARG A 13 27.94 15.05 12.74
CA ARG A 13 28.65 13.78 12.80
C ARG A 13 29.01 13.37 14.22
N ASP A 14 29.34 14.35 15.05
CA ASP A 14 29.67 14.17 16.47
C ASP A 14 29.43 15.52 17.20
N PRO A 15 28.21 15.72 17.74
CA PRO A 15 27.86 16.98 18.39
C PRO A 15 28.78 17.30 19.57
N GLU A 16 29.13 16.30 20.38
CA GLU A 16 29.93 16.47 21.59
C GLU A 16 31.36 16.93 21.25
N THR A 17 31.99 16.32 20.25
CA THR A 17 33.36 16.66 19.86
C THR A 17 33.46 18.04 19.19
N TYR A 18 32.44 18.44 18.43
CA TYR A 18 32.52 19.60 17.54
C TYR A 18 31.72 20.84 18.00
N GLU A 19 30.99 20.77 19.11
CA GLU A 19 30.24 21.91 19.69
C GLU A 19 31.09 23.17 19.89
N GLN A 20 32.35 23.00 20.32
CA GLN A 20 33.30 24.10 20.55
C GLN A 20 33.53 25.00 19.32
N TYR A 21 33.32 24.50 18.11
CA TYR A 21 33.49 25.31 16.90
C TYR A 21 32.37 26.35 16.71
N PHE A 22 31.28 26.28 17.47
CA PHE A 22 30.28 27.36 17.47
C PHE A 22 30.79 28.64 18.15
N ASP A 23 31.79 28.57 19.04
CA ASP A 23 32.41 29.76 19.64
C ASP A 23 33.13 30.60 18.58
N ASP A 24 33.73 29.96 17.57
CA ASP A 24 34.31 30.65 16.41
C ASP A 24 33.25 31.49 15.67
N LEU A 25 32.00 31.03 15.62
CA LEU A 25 30.88 31.77 14.99
C LEU A 25 30.40 32.91 15.88
N ARG A 26 30.33 32.71 17.21
CA ARG A 26 30.02 33.79 18.17
C ARG A 26 31.03 34.93 18.06
N ASP A 27 32.32 34.60 18.00
CA ASP A 27 33.40 35.58 17.80
C ASP A 27 33.31 36.32 16.45
N GLN A 28 32.62 35.76 15.46
CA GLN A 28 32.34 36.39 14.17
C GLN A 28 31.06 37.24 14.18
N GLY A 29 30.39 37.36 15.34
CA GLY A 29 29.18 38.15 15.51
C GLY A 29 27.88 37.39 15.20
N TRP A 30 27.91 36.05 15.17
CA TRP A 30 26.67 35.26 15.15
C TRP A 30 26.02 35.30 16.54
N SER A 31 24.75 35.70 16.60
CA SER A 31 23.97 35.61 17.82
C SER A 31 23.49 34.17 18.05
N ASP A 32 23.17 33.81 19.29
CA ASP A 32 22.68 32.47 19.61
C ASP A 32 21.41 32.13 18.83
N GLU A 33 20.54 33.12 18.53
CA GLU A 33 19.36 32.91 17.68
C GLU A 33 19.73 32.51 16.25
N ARG A 34 20.82 33.06 15.69
CA ARG A 34 21.31 32.68 14.36
C ARG A 34 21.95 31.29 14.36
N LEU A 35 22.62 30.92 15.45
CA LEU A 35 23.20 29.59 15.60
C LEU A 35 22.10 28.54 15.71
N GLU A 36 21.02 28.83 16.43
CA GLU A 36 19.84 27.97 16.48
C GLU A 36 19.18 27.85 15.10
N ALA A 37 19.01 28.96 14.37
CA ALA A 37 18.50 28.93 13.00
C ALA A 37 19.40 28.11 12.06
N LEU A 38 20.72 28.15 12.24
CA LEU A 38 21.67 27.33 11.48
C LEU A 38 21.52 25.84 11.78
N ARG A 39 21.32 25.47 13.06
CA ARG A 39 21.05 24.09 13.48
C ARG A 39 19.76 23.57 12.87
N GLU A 40 18.72 24.38 12.89
CA GLU A 40 17.43 24.04 12.31
C GLU A 40 17.50 23.93 10.78
N LEU A 41 18.22 24.84 10.11
CA LEU A 41 18.47 24.79 8.66
C LEU A 41 19.23 23.54 8.24
N ALA A 42 20.06 22.99 9.12
CA ALA A 42 20.79 21.75 8.87
C ALA A 42 19.92 20.49 8.88
N LYS A 43 18.68 20.58 9.36
CA LYS A 43 17.71 19.48 9.30
C LYS A 43 17.06 19.47 7.93
N ILE A 44 17.22 18.37 7.21
CA ILE A 44 16.72 18.22 5.85
C ILE A 44 15.19 18.07 5.88
N LEU A 45 14.54 18.82 4.99
CA LEU A 45 13.18 18.52 4.57
C LEU A 45 13.25 17.66 3.30
N PRO A 46 12.57 16.51 3.27
CA PRO A 46 12.47 15.68 2.07
C PRO A 46 12.00 16.50 0.87
N PRO A 47 12.59 16.32 -0.33
CA PRO A 47 12.12 16.98 -1.53
C PRO A 47 10.72 16.49 -1.91
N LEU A 48 10.00 17.28 -2.71
CA LEU A 48 8.62 16.96 -3.11
C LEU A 48 8.43 15.53 -3.67
N PRO A 49 9.31 14.98 -4.53
CA PRO A 49 9.16 13.60 -5.01
C PRO A 49 9.15 12.55 -3.89
N ASP A 50 9.95 12.75 -2.85
CA ASP A 50 9.98 11.85 -1.69
C ASP A 50 8.71 12.01 -0.87
N MET A 51 8.22 13.24 -0.69
CA MET A 51 6.93 13.48 -0.02
C MET A 51 5.76 12.83 -0.76
N VAL A 52 5.76 12.87 -2.10
CA VAL A 52 4.77 12.17 -2.92
C VAL A 52 4.90 10.66 -2.74
N ARG A 53 6.13 10.12 -2.75
CA ARG A 53 6.36 8.70 -2.46
C ARG A 53 5.82 8.31 -1.08
N PHE A 54 6.08 9.10 -0.05
CA PHE A 54 5.56 8.85 1.28
C PHE A 54 4.03 8.84 1.31
N ALA A 55 3.39 9.73 0.55
CA ALA A 55 1.93 9.75 0.42
C ALA A 55 1.40 8.50 -0.31
N ASP A 56 2.05 8.06 -1.39
CA ASP A 56 1.66 6.86 -2.13
C ASP A 56 1.72 5.60 -1.25
N PHE A 57 2.74 5.52 -0.40
CA PHE A 57 2.91 4.46 0.59
C PHE A 57 2.04 4.66 1.85
N SER A 58 1.23 5.73 1.90
CA SER A 58 0.39 6.09 3.05
C SER A 58 1.18 6.27 4.36
N ALA A 59 2.44 6.70 4.26
CA ALA A 59 3.32 6.96 5.40
C ALA A 59 2.91 8.20 6.22
N PHE A 60 1.84 8.89 5.83
CA PHE A 60 1.20 9.98 6.59
C PHE A 60 -0.14 9.58 7.19
N ASP A 61 -0.67 8.40 6.86
CA ASP A 61 -1.98 7.93 7.29
C ASP A 61 -1.85 7.27 8.68
N PRO A 62 -2.44 7.85 9.75
CA PRO A 62 -2.36 7.30 11.10
C PRO A 62 -2.90 5.86 11.21
N GLU A 63 -3.89 5.48 10.38
CA GLU A 63 -4.45 4.12 10.38
C GLU A 63 -3.40 3.10 9.89
N VAL A 64 -2.74 3.42 8.78
CA VAL A 64 -1.65 2.59 8.21
C VAL A 64 -0.46 2.52 9.17
N ILE A 65 -0.07 3.65 9.77
CA ILE A 65 1.05 3.71 10.71
C ILE A 65 0.76 2.86 11.96
N ALA A 66 -0.46 2.92 12.47
CA ALA A 66 -0.86 2.13 13.64
C ALA A 66 -0.83 0.63 13.32
N GLU A 67 -1.41 0.22 12.19
CA GLU A 67 -1.49 -1.18 11.79
C GLU A 67 -0.11 -1.77 11.51
N TRP A 68 0.77 -1.02 10.82
CA TRP A 68 2.09 -1.51 10.41
C TRP A 68 3.24 -0.91 11.20
N ARG A 69 3.00 -0.54 12.47
CA ARG A 69 3.97 0.18 13.30
C ARG A 69 5.35 -0.48 13.33
N GLN A 70 5.38 -1.81 13.45
CA GLN A 70 6.62 -2.60 13.49
C GLN A 70 7.48 -2.46 12.21
N PHE A 71 6.87 -2.13 11.08
CA PHE A 71 7.54 -1.92 9.79
C PHE A 71 7.74 -0.44 9.46
N TYR A 72 7.04 0.43 10.17
CA TYR A 72 7.12 1.88 10.04
C TYR A 72 8.34 2.45 10.78
N ASP A 73 8.59 1.99 12.00
CA ASP A 73 9.70 2.48 12.81
C ASP A 73 11.04 2.05 12.21
N ALA A 74 11.84 3.05 11.82
CA ALA A 74 13.17 2.84 11.29
C ALA A 74 14.10 2.30 12.39
N PRO A 75 14.80 1.18 12.17
CA PRO A 75 15.74 0.67 13.14
C PRO A 75 16.95 1.61 13.30
N ASP A 76 17.58 1.59 14.47
CA ASP A 76 18.66 2.54 14.80
C ASP A 76 19.83 2.51 13.81
N TRP A 77 20.19 1.32 13.31
CA TRP A 77 21.29 1.15 12.35
C TRP A 77 21.09 1.90 11.03
N ILE A 78 19.86 2.30 10.67
CA ILE A 78 19.59 3.18 9.52
C ILE A 78 19.22 4.59 9.94
N ARG A 79 18.48 4.74 11.04
CA ARG A 79 18.05 6.03 11.59
C ARG A 79 19.23 6.89 12.02
N GLU A 80 20.24 6.30 12.65
CA GLU A 80 21.44 7.01 13.10
C GLU A 80 22.25 7.57 11.91
N PRO A 81 22.63 6.79 10.87
CA PRO A 81 23.25 7.35 9.66
C PRO A 81 22.42 8.43 8.96
N MET A 82 21.09 8.29 8.91
CA MET A 82 20.18 9.31 8.35
C MET A 82 20.26 10.63 9.13
N ALA A 83 20.36 10.58 10.46
CA ALA A 83 20.48 11.76 11.30
C ALA A 83 21.78 12.55 11.01
N LEU A 84 22.89 11.86 10.69
CA LEU A 84 24.18 12.51 10.38
C LEU A 84 24.09 13.44 9.14
N ILE A 85 23.18 13.14 8.21
CA ILE A 85 22.92 13.96 7.02
C ILE A 85 21.75 14.92 7.22
N GLY A 86 21.11 14.94 8.38
CA GLY A 86 20.04 15.87 8.74
C GLY A 86 18.61 15.32 8.55
N ILE A 87 18.43 14.03 8.24
CA ILE A 87 17.11 13.39 8.21
C ILE A 87 16.77 12.93 9.64
N THR A 88 15.87 13.64 10.31
CA THR A 88 15.56 13.39 11.73
C THR A 88 14.10 12.96 11.96
N ASN A 89 13.86 12.33 13.12
CA ASN A 89 12.53 12.05 13.67
C ASN A 89 12.23 12.95 14.88
N GLU A 90 12.79 14.16 14.89
CA GLU A 90 12.51 15.15 15.94
C GLU A 90 11.16 15.82 15.66
N GLU A 91 10.21 15.74 16.59
CA GLU A 91 8.89 16.38 16.48
C GLU A 91 8.99 17.83 15.95
N PRO A 92 8.19 18.20 14.93
CA PRO A 92 7.10 17.45 14.29
C PRO A 92 7.54 16.55 13.12
N ARG A 93 8.83 16.29 12.95
CA ARG A 93 9.41 15.53 11.84
C ARG A 93 9.46 14.04 12.18
N ASP A 94 9.23 13.24 11.15
CA ASP A 94 9.29 11.78 11.25
C ASP A 94 9.88 11.18 9.97
N TRP A 95 10.92 11.84 9.44
CA TRP A 95 11.38 11.60 8.07
C TRP A 95 12.11 10.27 7.91
N ALA A 96 12.95 9.86 8.87
CA ALA A 96 13.65 8.60 8.78
C ALA A 96 12.67 7.42 8.76
N ASN A 97 11.61 7.48 9.57
CA ASN A 97 10.55 6.47 9.57
C ASN A 97 9.77 6.44 8.25
N LYS A 98 9.48 7.58 7.63
CA LYS A 98 8.78 7.60 6.33
C LYS A 98 9.67 7.11 5.18
N TYR A 99 10.95 7.46 5.17
CA TYR A 99 11.92 6.88 4.23
C TYR A 99 12.02 5.37 4.40
N TRP A 100 12.11 4.91 5.65
CA TRP A 100 12.10 3.49 5.95
C TRP A 100 10.79 2.84 5.50
N PHE A 101 9.63 3.29 5.96
CA PHE A 101 8.39 2.65 5.59
C PHE A 101 8.13 2.60 4.06
N SER A 102 8.52 3.65 3.34
CA SER A 102 8.42 3.69 1.88
C SER A 102 9.52 2.93 1.14
N HIS A 103 10.51 2.31 1.81
CA HIS A 103 11.52 1.48 1.16
C HIS A 103 11.01 0.06 0.84
N TRP A 104 10.01 -0.42 1.57
CA TRP A 104 9.46 -1.76 1.39
C TRP A 104 8.86 -1.94 -0.01
N ILE A 105 8.97 -3.16 -0.52
CA ILE A 105 8.32 -3.56 -1.78
C ILE A 105 6.97 -4.18 -1.42
N GLN A 106 5.88 -3.55 -1.86
CA GLN A 106 4.54 -4.06 -1.65
C GLN A 106 4.26 -5.28 -2.56
N PRO A 107 3.48 -6.28 -2.09
CA PRO A 107 3.05 -7.38 -2.93
C PRO A 107 2.25 -6.87 -4.14
N GLY A 108 2.37 -7.57 -5.26
CA GLY A 108 1.56 -7.27 -6.43
C GLY A 108 0.10 -7.67 -6.24
N ARG A 109 -0.74 -7.25 -7.18
CA ARG A 109 -2.20 -7.51 -7.13
C ARG A 109 -2.53 -9.00 -7.16
N TYR A 110 -1.74 -9.77 -7.91
CA TYR A 110 -1.92 -11.22 -8.01
C TYR A 110 -1.55 -11.92 -6.70
N GLU A 111 -0.43 -11.53 -6.09
CA GLU A 111 0.01 -12.06 -4.80
C GLU A 111 -1.00 -11.73 -3.69
N LEU A 112 -1.49 -10.49 -3.63
CA LEU A 112 -2.54 -10.10 -2.68
C LEU A 112 -3.83 -10.90 -2.87
N GLY A 113 -4.22 -11.14 -4.12
CA GLY A 113 -5.37 -12.00 -4.43
C GLY A 113 -5.16 -13.44 -3.97
N GLU A 114 -3.98 -14.01 -4.19
CA GLU A 114 -3.64 -15.35 -3.69
C GLU A 114 -3.65 -15.43 -2.17
N ILE A 115 -3.04 -14.45 -1.49
CA ILE A 115 -3.00 -14.35 -0.03
C ILE A 115 -4.41 -14.32 0.54
N TYR A 116 -5.29 -13.51 -0.06
CA TYR A 116 -6.70 -13.43 0.32
C TYR A 116 -7.43 -14.76 0.11
N ARG A 117 -7.33 -15.38 -1.09
CA ARG A 117 -8.00 -16.65 -1.40
C ARG A 117 -7.58 -17.80 -0.48
N ARG A 118 -6.36 -17.76 0.03
CA ARG A 118 -5.80 -18.77 0.92
C ARG A 118 -6.11 -18.53 2.40
N GLY A 119 -6.78 -17.43 2.75
CA GLY A 119 -7.13 -17.09 4.13
C GLY A 119 -5.90 -16.77 4.99
N LEU A 120 -4.83 -16.23 4.39
CA LEU A 120 -3.57 -15.95 5.12
C LEU A 120 -3.60 -14.62 5.90
N LEU A 121 -4.66 -13.82 5.73
CA LEU A 121 -4.85 -12.52 6.39
C LEU A 121 -6.07 -12.51 7.33
N GLY A 122 -6.43 -13.68 7.86
CA GLY A 122 -7.61 -13.86 8.72
C GLY A 122 -8.77 -14.50 7.98
N GLU A 123 -9.94 -14.52 8.64
CA GLU A 123 -11.15 -15.13 8.12
C GLU A 123 -11.73 -14.27 6.98
N PRO A 124 -11.79 -14.77 5.73
CA PRO A 124 -12.52 -14.07 4.68
C PRO A 124 -14.02 -14.09 4.99
N LEU A 125 -14.79 -13.08 4.57
CA LEU A 125 -16.25 -13.18 4.61
C LEU A 125 -16.73 -14.24 3.62
N VAL A 126 -16.89 -15.46 4.12
CA VAL A 126 -17.54 -16.56 3.42
C VAL A 126 -19.05 -16.27 3.34
N GLY A 127 -19.59 -16.17 2.12
CA GLY A 127 -21.06 -16.16 1.90
C GLY A 127 -21.68 -14.89 1.34
N GLN A 128 -20.97 -14.08 0.54
CA GLN A 128 -21.66 -13.04 -0.25
C GLN A 128 -22.46 -13.69 -1.40
N GLU A 129 -23.78 -13.58 -1.33
CA GLU A 129 -24.70 -14.12 -2.35
C GLU A 129 -24.58 -13.42 -3.72
N GLU A 130 -23.98 -12.22 -3.82
CA GLU A 130 -23.85 -11.51 -5.10
C GLU A 130 -22.59 -10.63 -5.18
N ILE A 131 -22.03 -10.48 -6.38
CA ILE A 131 -21.00 -9.48 -6.70
C ILE A 131 -21.64 -8.08 -6.59
N GLY A 132 -21.02 -7.16 -5.83
CA GLY A 132 -21.44 -5.76 -5.76
C GLY A 132 -22.36 -5.36 -4.59
N LYS A 133 -22.58 -6.22 -3.60
CA LYS A 133 -23.28 -5.85 -2.35
C LYS A 133 -22.30 -5.84 -1.16
N PRO A 134 -22.09 -4.71 -0.47
CA PRO A 134 -21.30 -4.70 0.75
C PRO A 134 -22.11 -5.35 1.90
N LYS A 135 -21.51 -6.35 2.55
CA LYS A 135 -21.77 -6.67 3.96
C LYS A 135 -20.50 -6.32 4.75
N GLU A 136 -20.63 -6.25 6.08
CA GLU A 136 -19.58 -5.90 7.06
C GLU A 136 -18.18 -6.37 6.62
N GLU A 137 -17.17 -5.53 6.82
CA GLU A 137 -15.78 -5.80 6.41
C GLU A 137 -15.10 -6.74 7.41
N GLY A 138 -14.47 -7.80 6.90
CA GLY A 138 -13.75 -8.79 7.67
C GLY A 138 -12.27 -8.45 7.70
N ASP A 139 -11.53 -9.11 8.58
CA ASP A 139 -10.11 -8.84 8.80
C ASP A 139 -9.29 -8.97 7.51
N ALA A 140 -9.61 -9.98 6.67
CA ALA A 140 -8.91 -10.21 5.41
C ALA A 140 -9.18 -9.10 4.38
N GLU A 141 -10.44 -8.65 4.25
CA GLU A 141 -10.83 -7.57 3.36
C GLU A 141 -10.20 -6.24 3.77
N PHE A 142 -10.22 -5.94 5.08
CA PHE A 142 -9.56 -4.76 5.65
C PHE A 142 -8.06 -4.76 5.30
N MET A 143 -7.35 -5.86 5.58
CA MET A 143 -5.91 -5.97 5.34
C MET A 143 -5.55 -5.82 3.86
N VAL A 144 -6.33 -6.42 2.95
CA VAL A 144 -6.08 -6.32 1.51
C VAL A 144 -6.34 -4.90 0.99
N LYS A 145 -7.39 -4.22 1.47
CA LYS A 145 -7.65 -2.82 1.08
C LYS A 145 -6.59 -1.88 1.63
N LEU A 146 -6.11 -2.10 2.86
CA LEU A 146 -5.00 -1.35 3.41
C LEU A 146 -3.74 -1.54 2.58
N ALA A 147 -3.43 -2.78 2.17
CA ALA A 147 -2.35 -3.07 1.23
C ALA A 147 -2.50 -2.29 -0.08
N PHE A 148 -3.66 -2.33 -0.73
CA PHE A 148 -3.93 -1.55 -1.93
C PHE A 148 -3.80 -0.03 -1.73
N ARG A 149 -4.19 0.48 -0.56
CA ARG A 149 -4.03 1.91 -0.23
C ARG A 149 -2.56 2.32 -0.24
N THR A 150 -1.68 1.50 0.33
CA THR A 150 -0.21 1.74 0.32
C THR A 150 0.47 1.53 -1.01
N MET A 151 -0.30 1.11 -2.03
CA MET A 151 0.12 1.08 -3.44
C MET A 151 -0.44 2.28 -4.22
N GLY A 152 -1.11 3.23 -3.55
CA GLY A 152 -1.71 4.41 -4.16
C GLY A 152 -3.06 4.19 -4.86
N TYR A 153 -3.76 3.07 -4.63
CA TYR A 153 -5.09 2.87 -5.20
C TYR A 153 -6.15 3.69 -4.46
N SER A 154 -7.02 4.38 -5.21
CA SER A 154 -8.20 5.04 -4.62
C SER A 154 -9.17 4.02 -4.04
N SER A 155 -9.99 4.43 -3.07
CA SER A 155 -11.02 3.57 -2.43
C SER A 155 -11.94 2.90 -3.46
N PHE A 156 -12.26 3.60 -4.55
CA PHE A 156 -13.00 3.04 -5.69
C PHE A 156 -12.30 1.80 -6.27
N TRP A 157 -11.00 1.87 -6.52
CA TRP A 157 -10.26 0.74 -7.09
C TRP A 157 -10.00 -0.37 -6.08
N GLN A 158 -9.78 -0.04 -4.81
CA GLN A 158 -9.58 -1.03 -3.75
C GLN A 158 -10.73 -2.04 -3.69
N GLU A 159 -11.98 -1.55 -3.73
CA GLU A 159 -13.18 -2.39 -3.70
C GLU A 159 -13.29 -3.29 -4.95
N ASN A 160 -13.07 -2.72 -6.14
CA ASN A 160 -13.15 -3.47 -7.39
C ASN A 160 -12.03 -4.51 -7.52
N LEU A 161 -10.81 -4.18 -7.08
CA LEU A 161 -9.67 -5.10 -7.08
C LEU A 161 -9.88 -6.25 -6.10
N LEU A 162 -10.47 -5.99 -4.94
CA LEU A 162 -10.83 -7.05 -3.99
C LEU A 162 -11.88 -8.00 -4.59
N GLN A 163 -12.89 -7.48 -5.26
CA GLN A 163 -13.89 -8.31 -5.94
C GLN A 163 -13.29 -9.13 -7.09
N LEU A 164 -12.30 -8.60 -7.80
CA LEU A 164 -11.60 -9.30 -8.89
C LEU A 164 -10.89 -10.58 -8.43
N VAL A 165 -10.55 -10.69 -7.15
CA VAL A 165 -9.93 -11.90 -6.57
C VAL A 165 -10.88 -13.11 -6.61
N ARG A 166 -12.20 -12.87 -6.66
CA ARG A 166 -13.21 -13.93 -6.68
C ARG A 166 -13.21 -14.64 -8.02
N GLU A 167 -13.16 -15.97 -7.97
CA GLU A 167 -13.20 -16.76 -9.20
C GLU A 167 -14.56 -16.76 -9.86
N VAL A 168 -14.53 -16.77 -11.19
CA VAL A 168 -15.73 -16.99 -11.99
C VAL A 168 -15.83 -18.48 -12.28
N PRO A 169 -16.96 -19.15 -11.96
CA PRO A 169 -17.14 -20.59 -12.15
C PRO A 169 -16.68 -21.09 -13.51
N THR A 170 -16.06 -22.27 -13.55
CA THR A 170 -15.54 -22.81 -14.80
C THR A 170 -16.67 -23.19 -15.75
N ARG A 171 -16.40 -23.18 -17.06
CA ARG A 171 -17.40 -23.62 -18.06
C ARG A 171 -17.90 -25.05 -17.80
N VAL A 172 -17.07 -25.93 -17.24
CA VAL A 172 -17.47 -27.30 -16.92
C VAL A 172 -18.49 -27.32 -15.79
N ASP A 173 -18.22 -26.57 -14.71
CA ASP A 173 -19.13 -26.50 -13.56
C ASP A 173 -20.45 -25.85 -13.95
N VAL A 174 -20.41 -24.75 -14.68
CA VAL A 174 -21.60 -24.03 -15.15
C VAL A 174 -22.49 -24.91 -16.02
N ARG A 175 -21.90 -25.74 -16.89
CA ARG A 175 -22.67 -26.71 -17.68
C ARG A 175 -23.34 -27.78 -16.83
N ARG A 176 -22.63 -28.28 -15.80
CA ARG A 176 -23.20 -29.25 -14.85
C ARG A 176 -24.35 -28.63 -14.05
N TRP A 177 -24.21 -27.38 -13.63
CA TRP A 177 -25.28 -26.64 -12.97
C TRP A 177 -26.52 -26.49 -13.85
N TRP A 178 -26.32 -26.17 -15.13
CA TRP A 178 -27.40 -26.13 -16.12
C TRP A 178 -28.06 -27.51 -16.30
N ASP A 179 -27.25 -28.56 -16.43
CA ASP A 179 -27.72 -29.95 -16.59
C ASP A 179 -28.56 -30.41 -15.38
N MET A 180 -28.07 -30.15 -14.18
CA MET A 180 -28.76 -30.43 -12.91
C MET A 180 -29.94 -29.47 -12.63
N ARG A 181 -30.21 -28.50 -13.51
CA ARG A 181 -31.27 -27.50 -13.35
C ARG A 181 -31.14 -26.66 -12.08
N THR A 182 -29.91 -26.43 -11.61
CA THR A 182 -29.63 -25.58 -10.44
C THR A 182 -29.49 -24.11 -10.78
N ILE A 183 -29.37 -23.77 -12.07
CA ILE A 183 -29.34 -22.40 -12.61
C ILE A 183 -30.30 -22.29 -13.80
N ASP A 184 -30.76 -21.07 -14.09
CA ASP A 184 -31.59 -20.78 -15.27
C ASP A 184 -30.78 -20.16 -16.43
N GLU A 185 -31.44 -19.81 -17.54
CA GLU A 185 -30.75 -19.29 -18.72
C GLU A 185 -30.19 -17.88 -18.47
N THR A 186 -30.86 -17.10 -17.63
CA THR A 186 -30.44 -15.77 -17.21
C THR A 186 -29.11 -15.85 -16.47
N GLU A 187 -29.02 -16.76 -15.50
CA GLU A 187 -27.82 -17.01 -14.72
C GLU A 187 -26.70 -17.64 -15.55
N LEU A 188 -27.02 -18.63 -16.40
CA LEU A 188 -26.07 -19.22 -17.36
C LEU A 188 -25.41 -18.13 -18.23
N ARG A 189 -26.23 -17.24 -18.81
CA ARG A 189 -25.77 -16.13 -19.65
C ARG A 189 -24.92 -15.14 -18.86
N SER A 190 -25.35 -14.78 -17.64
CA SER A 190 -24.60 -13.89 -16.74
C SER A 190 -23.22 -14.47 -16.40
N ILE A 191 -23.11 -15.75 -16.08
CA ILE A 191 -21.82 -16.38 -15.78
C ILE A 191 -20.91 -16.37 -17.01
N TYR A 192 -21.43 -16.70 -18.20
CA TYR A 192 -20.64 -16.64 -19.43
C TYR A 192 -20.17 -15.22 -19.77
N GLN A 193 -20.99 -14.20 -19.52
CA GLN A 193 -20.56 -12.80 -19.64
C GLN A 193 -19.44 -12.45 -18.65
N ARG A 194 -19.56 -12.86 -17.38
CA ARG A 194 -18.49 -12.66 -16.38
C ARG A 194 -17.19 -13.39 -16.73
N ARG A 195 -17.25 -14.49 -17.48
CA ARG A 195 -16.09 -15.18 -18.06
C ARG A 195 -15.49 -14.45 -19.27
N GLY A 196 -16.14 -13.39 -19.75
CA GLY A 196 -15.67 -12.56 -20.86
C GLY A 196 -16.28 -12.89 -22.22
N TYR A 197 -17.33 -13.72 -22.30
CA TYR A 197 -18.02 -13.99 -23.56
C TYR A 197 -19.08 -12.93 -23.85
N PHE A 198 -19.05 -12.37 -25.07
CA PHE A 198 -19.97 -11.32 -25.50
C PHE A 198 -20.48 -11.56 -26.92
N GLY A 199 -21.57 -10.88 -27.30
CA GLY A 199 -22.12 -10.90 -28.65
C GLY A 199 -22.37 -12.31 -29.19
N LYS A 200 -21.89 -12.59 -30.40
CA LYS A 200 -22.10 -13.88 -31.08
C LYS A 200 -21.52 -15.06 -30.29
N ASP A 201 -20.36 -14.88 -29.66
CA ASP A 201 -19.73 -15.96 -28.90
C ASP A 201 -20.57 -16.32 -27.67
N LEU A 202 -21.12 -15.33 -26.98
CA LEU A 202 -22.08 -15.57 -25.89
C LEU A 202 -23.28 -16.38 -26.37
N GLU A 203 -23.92 -15.98 -27.47
CA GLU A 203 -25.07 -16.72 -28.02
C GLU A 203 -24.69 -18.15 -28.41
N ASN A 204 -23.53 -18.34 -29.02
CA ASN A 204 -23.02 -19.66 -29.39
C ASN A 204 -22.79 -20.53 -28.15
N TYR A 205 -22.18 -19.99 -27.08
CA TYR A 205 -21.93 -20.73 -25.85
C TYR A 205 -23.23 -21.10 -25.11
N VAL A 206 -24.18 -20.16 -25.02
CA VAL A 206 -25.50 -20.43 -24.43
C VAL A 206 -26.23 -21.51 -25.24
N THR A 207 -26.32 -21.33 -26.56
CA THR A 207 -26.98 -22.30 -27.46
C THR A 207 -26.33 -23.67 -27.38
N TRP A 208 -25.00 -23.74 -27.47
CA TRP A 208 -24.26 -24.99 -27.37
C TRP A 208 -24.50 -25.69 -26.03
N THR A 209 -24.52 -24.95 -24.92
CA THR A 209 -24.78 -25.54 -23.59
C THR A 209 -26.18 -26.15 -23.50
N LYS A 210 -27.19 -25.44 -24.02
CA LYS A 210 -28.59 -25.90 -24.07
C LYS A 210 -28.73 -27.15 -24.93
N VAL A 211 -28.12 -27.13 -26.12
CA VAL A 211 -28.22 -28.20 -27.11
C VAL A 211 -27.44 -29.44 -26.66
N TYR A 212 -26.22 -29.27 -26.17
CA TYR A 212 -25.38 -30.38 -25.69
C TYR A 212 -26.09 -31.20 -24.60
N VAL A 213 -26.75 -30.54 -23.66
CA VAL A 213 -27.47 -31.20 -22.55
C VAL A 213 -28.80 -31.84 -23.01
N ALA A 214 -29.36 -31.39 -24.13
CA ALA A 214 -30.58 -31.95 -24.69
C ALA A 214 -30.36 -33.23 -25.54
N PHE A 215 -29.11 -33.55 -25.86
CA PHE A 215 -28.77 -34.80 -26.55
C PHE A 215 -28.52 -35.90 -25.52
N PRO A 216 -29.37 -36.95 -25.45
CA PRO A 216 -29.02 -38.15 -24.71
C PRO A 216 -27.84 -38.86 -25.41
N ASP A 217 -26.95 -39.47 -24.62
CA ASP A 217 -25.89 -40.37 -25.10
C ASP A 217 -26.44 -41.51 -25.97
#